data_AF-A0A8S3GNU6-F1
#
_entry.id   AF-A0A8S3GNU6-F1
#
_cell.length_a   1.000
_cell.length_b   1.000
_cell.length_c   1.000
_cell.angle_alpha   90.00
_cell.angle_beta   90.00
_cell.angle_gamma   90.00
#
_symmetry.space_group_name_H-M   'P 1'
#
loop_
_entity.id
_entity.type
_entity.pdbx_description
1 polymer ?
#
loop_
_entity_poly.entity_id
_entity_poly.type
_entity_poly.pdbx_seq_one_letter_code
_entity_poly.pdbx_strand_id
1 'polypeptide(L)'
;REKDEIAAAEATLVYHGVSHGISYLAQQCTTTVLKNLFSSSSIASSLSCGRTKAAAIATDILAPYFTHHVIQEMKLAFYYSLSFDASNKGNLKTYPFCVQYFSDVGVKKGNNLKL
;
A
#
# COMPACT_ATOMS: atom_id res chain seq x y z
N ARG A 1 -19.89 2.31 -12.83
CA ARG A 1 -20.39 1.94 -11.49
C ARG A 1 -19.83 0.60 -11.04
N GLU A 2 -20.29 -0.56 -11.54
CA GLU A 2 -19.78 -1.86 -11.07
C GLU A 2 -18.26 -2.05 -11.29
N LYS A 3 -17.72 -1.62 -12.44
CA LYS A 3 -16.27 -1.62 -12.68
C LYS A 3 -15.49 -0.79 -11.67
N ASP A 4 -16.06 0.34 -11.25
CA ASP A 4 -15.43 1.24 -10.27
C ASP A 4 -15.48 0.62 -8.86
N GLU A 5 -16.58 -0.07 -8.54
CA GLU A 5 -16.74 -0.82 -7.28
C GLU A 5 -15.76 -2.01 -7.20
N ILE A 6 -15.52 -2.72 -8.30
CA ILE A 6 -14.49 -3.77 -8.38
C ILE A 6 -13.10 -3.17 -8.21
N ALA A 7 -12.79 -2.08 -8.92
CA ALA A 7 -11.50 -1.41 -8.79
C ALA A 7 -11.26 -0.91 -7.35
N ALA A 8 -12.28 -0.36 -6.71
CA ALA A 8 -12.23 0.06 -5.31
C ALA A 8 -12.01 -1.12 -4.35
N ALA A 9 -12.67 -2.25 -4.58
CA ALA A 9 -12.47 -3.46 -3.78
C ALA A 9 -11.04 -4.00 -3.90
N GLU A 10 -10.49 -4.04 -5.12
CA GLU A 10 -9.10 -4.46 -5.35
C GLU A 10 -8.10 -3.47 -4.74
N ALA A 11 -8.28 -2.17 -4.92
CA ALA A 11 -7.44 -1.15 -4.30
C ALA A 11 -7.47 -1.24 -2.77
N THR A 12 -8.64 -1.51 -2.19
CA THR A 12 -8.82 -1.72 -0.75
C THR A 12 -8.07 -2.95 -0.26
N LEU A 13 -8.16 -4.07 -0.99
CA LEU A 13 -7.46 -5.30 -0.65
C LEU A 13 -5.94 -5.08 -0.67
N VAL A 14 -5.42 -4.39 -1.69
CA VAL A 14 -4.00 -4.07 -1.81
C VAL A 14 -3.55 -3.12 -0.70
N TYR A 15 -4.33 -2.07 -0.42
CA TYR A 15 -4.04 -1.13 0.65
C TYR A 15 -3.96 -1.82 2.01
N HIS A 16 -4.91 -2.70 2.32
CA HIS A 16 -4.87 -3.52 3.54
C HIS A 16 -3.61 -4.39 3.56
N GLY A 17 -3.27 -5.01 2.43
CA GLY A 17 -2.06 -5.82 2.31
C GLY A 17 -0.79 -5.04 2.61
N VAL A 18 -0.62 -3.87 2.01
CA VAL A 18 0.53 -2.98 2.24
C VAL A 18 0.59 -2.52 3.69
N SER A 19 -0.55 -2.13 4.26
CA SER A 19 -0.64 -1.60 5.63
C SER A 19 -0.27 -2.64 6.69
N HIS A 20 -0.56 -3.91 6.45
CA HIS A 20 -0.26 -5.01 7.36
C HIS A 20 0.95 -5.86 6.95
N GLY A 21 1.70 -5.47 5.91
CA GLY A 21 2.87 -6.22 5.45
C GLY A 21 2.55 -7.61 4.88
N ILE A 22 1.36 -7.80 4.32
CA ILE A 22 0.93 -9.06 3.71
C ILE A 22 1.62 -9.25 2.37
N SER A 23 2.20 -10.43 2.14
CA SER A 23 2.87 -10.73 0.86
C SER A 23 1.90 -10.75 -0.32
N TYR A 24 2.36 -10.34 -1.51
CA TYR A 24 1.55 -10.44 -2.74
C TYR A 24 1.18 -11.88 -3.11
N LEU A 25 2.00 -12.86 -2.70
CA LEU A 25 1.67 -14.28 -2.82
C LEU A 25 0.42 -14.64 -2.01
N ALA A 26 0.36 -14.20 -0.75
CA ALA A 26 -0.81 -14.40 0.09
C ALA A 26 -2.03 -13.66 -0.48
N GLN A 27 -1.86 -12.42 -0.98
CA GLN A 27 -2.94 -11.66 -1.61
C GLN A 27 -3.58 -12.39 -2.80
N GLN A 28 -2.77 -13.01 -3.66
CA GLN A 28 -3.31 -13.81 -4.77
C GLN A 28 -4.20 -14.96 -4.27
N CYS A 29 -3.78 -15.66 -3.21
CA CYS A 29 -4.60 -16.69 -2.59
C CYS A 29 -5.87 -16.10 -1.96
N THR A 30 -5.78 -14.94 -1.31
CA THR A 30 -6.93 -14.23 -0.73
C THR A 30 -7.98 -13.93 -1.78
N THR A 31 -7.60 -13.45 -2.97
CA THR A 31 -8.54 -13.18 -4.06
C THR A 31 -9.32 -14.44 -4.47
N THR A 32 -8.66 -15.60 -4.55
CA THR A 32 -9.33 -16.89 -4.82
C THR A 32 -10.27 -17.30 -3.69
N VAL A 33 -9.85 -17.13 -2.44
CA VAL A 33 -10.67 -17.44 -1.26
C VAL A 33 -11.91 -16.55 -1.22
N LEU A 34 -11.78 -15.25 -1.47
CA LEU A 34 -12.91 -14.31 -1.49
C LEU A 34 -13.94 -14.68 -2.56
N LYS A 35 -13.50 -15.09 -3.76
CA LYS A 35 -14.41 -15.60 -4.80
C LYS A 35 -15.24 -16.80 -4.34
N ASN A 36 -14.62 -17.72 -3.62
CA ASN A 36 -15.28 -18.94 -3.17
C ASN A 36 -16.22 -18.66 -2.00
N LEU A 37 -15.82 -17.82 -1.04
CA LEU A 37 -16.64 -17.46 0.12
C LEU A 37 -17.85 -16.61 -0.27
N PHE A 38 -17.69 -15.73 -1.25
CA PHE A 38 -18.73 -14.80 -1.71
C PHE A 38 -19.15 -15.09 -3.15
N SER A 39 -19.42 -16.36 -3.44
CA SER A 39 -19.77 -16.83 -4.79
C SER A 39 -21.02 -16.19 -5.38
N SER A 40 -21.93 -15.70 -4.53
CA SER A 40 -23.13 -14.95 -4.94
C SER A 40 -22.88 -13.48 -5.27
N SER A 41 -21.70 -12.94 -4.94
CA SER A 41 -21.36 -11.53 -5.19
C SER A 41 -20.75 -11.35 -6.58
N SER A 42 -21.35 -10.46 -7.39
CA SER A 42 -20.81 -10.10 -8.70
C SER A 42 -19.43 -9.42 -8.59
N ILE A 43 -19.23 -8.61 -7.53
CA ILE A 43 -17.95 -7.95 -7.24
C ILE A 43 -16.89 -8.99 -6.91
N ALA A 44 -17.17 -9.90 -5.95
CA ALA A 44 -16.18 -10.87 -5.50
C ALA A 44 -15.77 -11.83 -6.64
N SER A 45 -16.75 -12.36 -7.38
CA SER A 45 -16.50 -13.23 -8.54
C SER A 45 -15.63 -12.55 -9.62
N SER A 46 -15.79 -11.24 -9.79
CA SER A 46 -15.06 -10.42 -10.76
C SER A 46 -13.69 -9.92 -10.29
N LEU A 47 -13.30 -10.14 -9.03
CA LEU A 47 -11.96 -9.76 -8.56
C LEU A 47 -10.88 -10.44 -9.40
N SER A 48 -9.92 -9.71 -9.93
CA SER A 48 -8.82 -10.28 -10.74
C SER A 48 -7.45 -9.90 -10.20
N CYS A 49 -7.40 -9.36 -8.98
CA CYS A 49 -6.20 -8.89 -8.31
C CYS A 49 -5.28 -10.04 -7.89
N GLY A 50 -4.46 -10.51 -8.84
CA GLY A 50 -3.30 -11.35 -8.59
C GLY A 50 -2.04 -10.54 -8.27
N ARG A 51 -0.90 -11.21 -8.13
CA ARG A 51 0.40 -10.61 -7.73
C ARG A 51 0.79 -9.38 -8.54
N THR A 52 0.79 -9.48 -9.88
CA THR A 52 1.25 -8.40 -10.77
C THR A 52 0.36 -7.17 -10.64
N LYS A 53 -0.96 -7.37 -10.56
CA LYS A 53 -1.92 -6.28 -10.40
C LYS A 53 -1.82 -5.64 -9.02
N ALA A 54 -1.66 -6.44 -7.97
CA ALA A 54 -1.45 -5.95 -6.62
C ALA A 54 -0.17 -5.12 -6.50
N ALA A 55 0.92 -5.59 -7.11
CA ALA A 55 2.18 -4.85 -7.16
C ALA A 55 2.01 -3.51 -7.89
N ALA A 56 1.40 -3.50 -9.08
CA ALA A 56 1.15 -2.27 -9.84
C ALA A 56 0.23 -1.28 -9.08
N ILE A 57 -0.82 -1.76 -8.43
CA ILE A 57 -1.67 -0.90 -7.58
C ILE A 57 -0.84 -0.30 -6.43
N ALA A 58 0.00 -1.09 -5.78
CA ALA A 58 0.84 -0.61 -4.69
C ALA A 58 1.89 0.42 -5.17
N THR A 59 2.59 0.15 -6.27
CA THR A 59 3.72 0.98 -6.76
C THR A 59 3.29 2.16 -7.60
N ASP A 60 2.25 2.01 -8.42
CA ASP A 60 1.92 2.99 -9.46
C ASP A 60 0.74 3.88 -9.03
N ILE A 61 -0.08 3.43 -8.07
CA ILE A 61 -1.26 4.15 -7.58
C ILE A 61 -1.08 4.60 -6.14
N LEU A 62 -0.92 3.66 -5.20
CA LEU A 62 -0.87 3.97 -3.78
C LEU A 62 0.40 4.74 -3.41
N ALA A 63 1.56 4.28 -3.88
CA ALA A 63 2.84 4.92 -3.54
C ALA A 63 2.89 6.41 -3.95
N PRO A 64 2.56 6.82 -5.20
CA PRO A 64 2.57 8.22 -5.58
C PRO A 64 1.54 9.05 -4.82
N TYR A 65 0.34 8.49 -4.59
CA TYR A 65 -0.73 9.15 -3.83
C TYR A 65 -0.29 9.48 -2.39
N PHE A 66 0.18 8.48 -1.64
CA PHE A 66 0.62 8.69 -0.26
C PHE A 66 1.88 9.55 -0.18
N THR A 67 2.84 9.37 -1.09
CA THR A 67 4.04 10.21 -1.16
C THR A 67 3.67 11.67 -1.36
N HIS A 68 2.77 11.97 -2.30
CA HIS A 68 2.28 13.32 -2.54
C HIS A 68 1.65 13.91 -1.27
N HIS A 69 0.74 13.17 -0.64
CA HIS A 69 0.07 13.62 0.58
C HIS A 69 1.04 13.89 1.73
N VAL A 70 1.98 12.98 2.00
CA VAL A 70 3.00 13.16 3.04
C VAL A 70 3.85 14.39 2.76
N ILE A 71 4.27 14.62 1.50
CA ILE A 71 5.04 15.81 1.13
C ILE A 71 4.24 17.10 1.37
N GLN A 72 2.95 17.13 1.06
CA GLN A 72 2.12 18.31 1.31
C GLN A 72 1.95 18.56 2.82
N GLU A 73 1.72 17.52 3.61
CA GLU A 73 1.63 17.65 5.07
C GLU A 73 2.97 18.11 5.68
N MET A 74 4.10 17.58 5.19
CA MET A 74 5.43 17.99 5.64
C MET A 74 5.76 19.45 5.35
N LYS A 75 5.29 20.01 4.23
CA LYS A 75 5.47 21.44 3.91
C LYS A 75 4.77 22.36 4.92
N LEU A 76 3.74 21.86 5.59
CA LEU A 76 2.99 22.57 6.63
C LEU A 76 3.50 22.25 8.04
N ALA A 77 4.29 21.19 8.20
CA ALA A 77 4.79 20.75 9.49
C ALA A 77 5.94 21.65 9.98
N PHE A 78 5.87 22.08 11.24
CA PHE A 78 6.94 22.86 11.88
C PHE A 78 8.17 22.01 12.21
N TYR A 79 7.95 20.74 12.58
CA TYR A 79 9.01 19.82 13.01
C TYR A 79 8.79 18.43 12.45
N TYR A 80 9.85 17.83 11.92
CA TYR A 80 9.90 16.43 11.48
C TYR A 80 11.25 15.81 11.82
N SER A 81 11.29 14.49 11.97
CA SER A 81 12.50 13.70 12.10
C SER A 81 12.63 12.73 10.92
N LEU A 82 13.88 12.47 10.55
CA LEU A 82 14.26 11.50 9.54
C LEU A 82 15.06 10.39 10.21
N SER A 83 14.69 9.14 9.95
CA SER A 83 15.45 7.97 10.37
C SER A 83 15.89 7.20 9.14
N PHE A 84 17.17 6.86 9.07
CA PHE A 84 17.76 6.10 7.97
C PHE A 84 18.22 4.75 8.49
N ASP A 85 18.05 3.71 7.68
CA ASP A 85 18.60 2.38 7.93
C ASP A 85 19.28 1.88 6.65
N ALA A 86 20.23 0.97 6.79
CA ALA A 86 20.98 0.40 5.69
C ALA A 86 21.02 -1.12 5.85
N SER A 87 20.45 -1.82 4.88
CA SER A 87 20.43 -3.28 4.86
C SER A 87 21.06 -3.81 3.58
N ASN A 88 21.98 -4.75 3.72
CA ASN A 88 22.62 -5.45 2.62
C ASN A 88 22.13 -6.90 2.62
N LYS A 89 21.49 -7.35 1.53
CA LYS A 89 21.10 -8.75 1.34
C LYS A 89 21.65 -9.26 0.02
N GLY A 90 22.74 -10.04 0.10
CA GLY A 90 23.50 -10.45 -1.09
C GLY A 90 24.03 -9.22 -1.83
N ASN A 91 23.71 -9.11 -3.12
CA ASN A 91 24.12 -7.98 -3.96
C ASN A 91 23.14 -6.80 -3.92
N LEU A 92 22.01 -6.91 -3.20
CA LEU A 92 21.05 -5.83 -3.07
C LEU A 92 21.37 -4.98 -1.83
N LYS A 93 21.74 -3.72 -2.08
CA LYS A 93 21.89 -2.69 -1.04
C LYS A 93 20.59 -1.90 -0.97
N THR A 94 19.94 -1.92 0.19
CA THR A 94 18.71 -1.17 0.46
C THR A 94 18.98 -0.10 1.49
N TYR A 95 18.47 1.11 1.25
CA TYR A 95 18.64 2.25 2.16
C TYR A 95 17.28 2.86 2.51
N PRO A 96 16.45 2.15 3.28
CA PRO A 96 15.15 2.69 3.69
C PRO A 96 15.31 3.92 4.59
N PHE A 97 14.37 4.84 4.46
CA PHE A 97 14.23 5.96 5.38
C PHE A 97 12.78 6.11 5.81
N CYS A 98 12.58 6.63 7.01
CA CYS A 98 11.29 6.90 7.59
C CYS A 98 11.19 8.39 7.95
N VAL A 99 10.04 8.99 7.66
CA VAL A 99 9.73 10.36 8.07
C VAL A 99 8.67 10.33 9.15
N GLN A 100 8.95 10.99 10.27
CA GLN A 100 8.00 11.19 11.35
C GLN A 100 7.75 12.68 11.53
N TYR A 101 6.49 13.09 11.55
CA TYR A 101 6.10 14.49 11.67
C TYR A 101 4.87 14.63 12.57
N PHE A 102 4.70 15.83 13.13
CA PHE A 102 3.51 16.19 13.90
C PHE A 102 2.52 16.91 12.99
N SER A 103 1.28 16.44 13.01
CA SER A 103 0.12 17.14 12.45
C SER A 103 -0.74 17.70 13.58
N ASP A 104 -1.62 18.63 13.25
CA ASP A 104 -2.71 19.10 14.11
C ASP A 104 -3.58 17.96 14.66
N VAL A 105 -3.64 16.84 13.95
CA VAL A 105 -4.34 15.60 14.35
C VAL A 105 -3.50 14.65 15.21
N GLY A 106 -2.24 14.99 15.51
CA GLY A 106 -1.29 14.17 16.30
C GLY A 106 -0.08 13.66 15.51
N VAL A 107 0.62 12.66 16.06
CA VAL A 107 1.83 12.06 15.44
C VAL A 107 1.46 11.16 14.28
N LYS A 108 1.97 11.44 13.07
CA LYS A 108 1.84 10.57 11.90
C LYS A 108 3.21 10.01 11.50
N LYS A 109 3.22 8.75 11.02
CA LYS A 109 4.40 8.10 10.44
C LYS A 109 4.17 7.90 8.95
N GLY A 110 4.96 8.58 8.12
CA GLY A 110 5.01 8.35 6.68
C GLY A 110 5.92 7.16 6.40
N ASN A 111 5.35 5.98 6.16
CA ASN A 111 6.10 4.83 5.69
C ASN A 111 6.34 5.00 4.18
N ASN A 112 7.51 5.52 3.79
CA ASN A 112 7.89 5.49 2.38
C ASN A 112 8.55 4.15 2.03
N LEU A 113 8.05 3.56 0.96
CA LEU A 113 8.38 2.24 0.46
C LEU A 113 9.89 2.06 0.27
N LYS A 114 10.36 0.85 0.59
CA LYS A 114 11.63 0.34 0.11
C LYS A 114 11.62 0.36 -1.43
N LEU A 115 12.39 1.27 -2.02
CA LEU A 115 12.92 1.14 -3.38
C LEU A 115 14.26 0.40 -3.31
#